data_AF-A0A9Q3IE98-F1
#
_entry.id   AF-A0A9Q3IE98-F1
#
_cell.length_a   1.000
_cell.length_b   1.000
_cell.length_c   1.000
_cell.angle_alpha   90.00
_cell.angle_beta   90.00
_cell.angle_gamma   90.00
#
_symmetry.space_group_name_H-M   'P 1'
#
loop_
_entity.id
_entity.type
_entity.pdbx_description
1 polymer ?
#
loop_
_entity_poly.entity_id
_entity_poly.type
_entity_poly.pdbx_seq_one_letter_code
_entity_poly.pdbx_strand_id
1 'polypeptide(L)'
;MSSNNLVNRLLLNSENYFTWVIMMESELDNIGALDLILGTDQQSQQIQESLNRKAYNLIICYLNEDNLSFVSSILNPNQKQDGQILWKILKEKYMSNDISSQTLAFTNFSQVKFSQTPNFVQEI
;
A
#
# COMPACT_ATOMS: atom_id res chain seq x y z
N MET A 1 -10.36 -28.67 -18.82
CA MET A 1 -9.74 -29.23 -17.60
C MET A 1 -8.32 -28.72 -17.56
N SER A 2 -8.02 -27.72 -16.73
CA SER A 2 -6.68 -27.47 -16.17
C SER A 2 -6.79 -26.44 -15.05
N SER A 3 -6.56 -26.95 -13.84
CA SER A 3 -5.98 -26.26 -12.69
C SER A 3 -6.89 -25.32 -11.89
N ASN A 4 -7.77 -25.94 -11.11
CA ASN A 4 -8.04 -25.50 -9.74
C ASN A 4 -6.72 -25.48 -8.95
N ASN A 5 -5.97 -24.37 -9.06
CA ASN A 5 -5.04 -23.93 -8.04
C ASN A 5 -5.62 -22.66 -7.43
N LEU A 6 -6.73 -22.81 -6.71
CA LEU A 6 -7.15 -21.83 -5.71
C LEU A 6 -6.19 -21.99 -4.53
N VAL A 7 -4.92 -21.63 -4.72
CA VAL A 7 -4.16 -21.07 -3.60
C VAL A 7 -5.01 -19.90 -3.16
N ASN A 8 -5.51 -19.94 -1.91
CA ASN A 8 -6.32 -18.86 -1.34
C ASN A 8 -5.54 -17.55 -1.47
N ARG A 9 -5.78 -16.80 -2.56
CA ARG A 9 -5.18 -15.50 -2.77
C ARG A 9 -5.77 -14.57 -1.72
N LEU A 10 -4.92 -14.05 -0.85
CA LEU A 10 -5.32 -13.06 0.13
C LEU A 10 -5.64 -11.76 -0.61
N LEU A 11 -6.91 -11.51 -0.86
CA LEU A 11 -7.36 -10.25 -1.47
C LEU A 11 -7.34 -9.14 -0.43
N LEU A 12 -6.96 -7.93 -0.84
CA LEU A 12 -6.98 -6.77 0.03
C LEU A 12 -8.41 -6.47 0.51
N ASN A 13 -8.59 -6.33 1.81
CA ASN A 13 -9.82 -5.90 2.46
C ASN A 13 -9.53 -4.88 3.57
N SER A 14 -10.53 -4.52 4.38
CA SER A 14 -10.40 -3.51 5.44
C SER A 14 -9.50 -3.91 6.61
N GLU A 15 -9.26 -5.21 6.82
CA GLU A 15 -8.68 -5.75 8.04
C GLU A 15 -7.29 -6.36 7.82
N ASN A 16 -6.90 -6.63 6.57
CA ASN A 16 -5.71 -7.39 6.26
C ASN A 16 -4.60 -6.58 5.57
N TYR A 17 -4.67 -5.25 5.56
CA TYR A 17 -3.76 -4.41 4.78
C TYR A 17 -2.27 -4.71 5.05
N PHE A 18 -1.84 -4.81 6.31
CA PHE A 18 -0.43 -5.11 6.63
C PHE A 18 0.01 -6.48 6.12
N THR A 19 -0.81 -7.52 6.33
CA THR A 19 -0.53 -8.87 5.83
C THR A 19 -0.52 -8.90 4.30
N TRP A 20 -1.45 -8.18 3.67
CA TRP A 20 -1.53 -8.03 2.23
C TRP A 20 -0.29 -7.32 1.66
N VAL A 21 0.19 -6.26 2.31
CA VAL A 21 1.40 -5.52 1.89
C VAL A 21 2.60 -6.44 1.88
N ILE A 22 2.86 -7.20 2.95
CA ILE A 22 4.01 -8.12 3.02
C ILE A 22 3.97 -9.14 1.87
N MET A 23 2.78 -9.73 1.63
CA MET A 23 2.60 -10.69 0.55
C MET A 23 2.77 -10.04 -0.82
N MET A 24 2.21 -8.83 -1.01
CA MET A 24 2.26 -8.14 -2.28
C MET A 24 3.67 -7.63 -2.61
N GLU A 25 4.44 -7.18 -1.61
CA GLU A 25 5.85 -6.82 -1.78
C GLU A 25 6.67 -8.02 -2.27
N SER A 26 6.44 -9.22 -1.70
CA SER A 26 7.10 -10.45 -2.17
C SER A 26 6.73 -10.80 -3.61
N GLU A 27 5.46 -10.66 -3.99
CA GLU A 27 4.99 -10.93 -5.35
C GLU A 27 5.51 -9.89 -6.36
N LEU A 28 5.67 -8.63 -5.94
CA LEU A 28 6.29 -7.56 -6.75
C LEU A 28 7.78 -7.79 -6.93
N ASP A 29 8.47 -8.30 -5.90
CA ASP A 29 9.88 -8.67 -5.97
C ASP A 29 10.11 -9.85 -6.94
N ASN A 30 9.21 -10.85 -6.92
CA ASN A 30 9.23 -11.99 -7.85
C ASN A 30 9.18 -11.57 -9.33
N ILE A 31 8.60 -10.41 -9.64
CA ILE A 31 8.56 -9.86 -11.01
C ILE A 31 9.59 -8.74 -11.26
N GLY A 32 10.44 -8.45 -10.26
CA GLY A 32 11.47 -7.40 -10.32
C GLY A 32 10.93 -5.98 -10.28
N ALA A 33 9.71 -5.77 -9.78
CA ALA A 33 9.03 -4.47 -9.78
C ALA A 33 9.00 -3.79 -8.39
N LEU A 34 9.50 -4.44 -7.34
CA LEU A 34 9.42 -3.91 -5.97
C LEU A 34 10.14 -2.56 -5.83
N ASP A 35 11.41 -2.47 -6.23
CA ASP A 35 12.18 -1.22 -6.18
C ASP A 35 11.52 -0.10 -6.99
N LEU A 36 10.86 -0.46 -8.09
CA LEU A 36 10.11 0.51 -8.90
C LEU A 36 8.90 1.03 -8.12
N ILE A 37 8.14 0.16 -7.47
CA ILE A 37 6.97 0.55 -6.66
C ILE A 37 7.38 1.40 -5.45
N LEU A 38 8.54 1.12 -4.85
CA LEU A 38 9.09 1.89 -3.74
C LEU A 38 9.80 3.20 -4.16
N GLY A 39 10.03 3.40 -5.45
CA GLY A 39 10.69 4.59 -6.00
C GLY A 39 12.21 4.60 -5.82
N THR A 40 12.82 3.43 -5.58
CA THR A 40 14.28 3.24 -5.42
C THR A 40 14.95 2.71 -6.69
N ASP A 41 14.17 2.36 -7.70
CA ASP A 41 14.68 1.78 -8.95
C ASP A 41 15.55 2.75 -9.78
N GLN A 42 16.60 2.20 -10.37
CA GLN A 42 17.59 2.93 -11.19
C GLN A 42 17.66 2.43 -12.64
N GLN A 43 16.69 1.63 -13.08
CA GLN A 43 16.67 1.07 -14.42
C GLN A 43 16.31 2.13 -15.47
N SER A 44 16.47 1.78 -16.74
CA SER A 44 16.08 2.66 -17.83
C SER A 44 14.57 2.84 -17.90
N GLN A 45 14.13 4.02 -18.34
CA GLN A 45 12.70 4.38 -18.42
C GLN A 45 11.84 3.33 -19.15
N GLN A 46 12.35 2.72 -20.22
CA GLN A 46 11.63 1.70 -20.98
C GLN A 46 11.35 0.43 -20.14
N ILE A 47 12.32 0.02 -19.31
CA ILE A 47 12.14 -1.13 -18.40
C ILE A 47 11.17 -0.74 -17.30
N GLN A 48 11.29 0.48 -16.76
CA GLN A 48 10.39 1.01 -15.74
C GLN A 48 8.94 1.02 -16.20
N GLU A 49 8.63 1.51 -17.41
CA GLU A 49 7.26 1.51 -17.96
C GLU A 49 6.69 0.09 -18.09
N SER A 50 7.51 -0.88 -18.52
CA SER A 50 7.11 -2.29 -18.63
C SER A 50 6.80 -2.90 -17.26
N LEU A 51 7.69 -2.69 -16.28
CA LEU A 51 7.53 -3.17 -14.92
C LEU A 51 6.35 -2.51 -14.21
N ASN A 52 6.15 -1.21 -14.41
CA ASN A 52 5.05 -0.46 -13.81
C ASN A 52 3.69 -1.02 -14.27
N ARG A 53 3.56 -1.33 -15.58
CA ARG A 53 2.36 -1.97 -16.12
C ARG A 53 2.16 -3.39 -15.60
N LYS A 54 3.24 -4.18 -15.44
CA LYS A 54 3.17 -5.52 -14.84
C LYS A 54 2.72 -5.45 -13.39
N ALA A 55 3.29 -4.55 -12.61
CA ALA A 55 2.94 -4.31 -11.22
C ALA A 55 1.48 -3.89 -11.08
N TYR A 56 1.00 -2.96 -11.92
CA TYR A 56 -0.41 -2.58 -11.96
C TYR A 56 -1.33 -3.80 -12.14
N ASN A 57 -1.08 -4.60 -13.17
CA ASN A 57 -1.91 -5.78 -13.46
C ASN A 57 -1.89 -6.79 -12.31
N LEU A 58 -0.72 -6.99 -11.73
CA LEU A 58 -0.54 -7.88 -10.59
C LEU A 58 -1.36 -7.40 -9.39
N ILE A 59 -1.19 -6.14 -8.96
CA ILE A 59 -1.90 -5.58 -7.81
C ILE A 59 -3.42 -5.68 -8.00
N ILE A 60 -3.94 -5.36 -9.19
CA ILE A 60 -5.37 -5.49 -9.52
C ILE A 60 -5.90 -6.92 -9.28
N CYS A 61 -5.11 -7.95 -9.59
CA CYS A 61 -5.49 -9.35 -9.35
C CYS A 61 -5.56 -9.74 -7.86
N TYR A 62 -5.06 -8.88 -6.97
CA TYR A 62 -5.06 -9.07 -5.52
C TYR A 62 -5.99 -8.09 -4.78
N LEU A 63 -6.90 -7.41 -5.49
CA LEU A 63 -7.92 -6.55 -4.90
C LEU A 63 -9.28 -7.25 -4.85
N ASN A 64 -10.03 -7.04 -3.77
CA ASN A 64 -11.44 -7.40 -3.69
C ASN A 64 -12.32 -6.37 -4.44
N GLU A 65 -13.61 -6.65 -4.56
CA GLU A 65 -14.57 -5.80 -5.28
C GLU A 65 -14.64 -4.37 -4.73
N ASP A 66 -14.64 -4.19 -3.41
CA ASP A 66 -14.68 -2.87 -2.77
C ASP A 66 -13.45 -2.02 -3.14
N ASN A 67 -12.28 -2.64 -3.15
CA ASN A 67 -11.04 -1.97 -3.52
C ASN A 67 -10.96 -1.68 -5.01
N LEU A 68 -11.47 -2.56 -5.87
CA LEU A 68 -11.58 -2.30 -7.30
C LEU A 68 -12.51 -1.12 -7.58
N SER A 69 -13.67 -1.08 -6.91
CA SER A 69 -14.62 0.03 -7.01
C SER A 69 -13.99 1.34 -6.57
N PHE A 70 -13.36 1.36 -5.40
CA PHE A 70 -12.63 2.53 -4.88
C PHE A 70 -11.56 3.03 -5.86
N VAL A 71 -10.66 2.16 -6.29
CA VAL A 71 -9.56 2.52 -7.20
C VAL A 71 -10.09 3.05 -8.53
N SER A 72 -11.14 2.42 -9.08
CA SER A 72 -11.77 2.86 -10.33
C SER A 72 -12.43 4.24 -10.24
N SER A 73 -12.85 4.66 -9.05
CA SER A 73 -13.42 6.00 -8.82
C SER A 73 -12.36 7.10 -8.73
N ILE A 74 -11.11 6.75 -8.42
CA ILE A 74 -10.01 7.71 -8.21
C ILE A 74 -9.10 7.81 -9.43
N LEU A 75 -8.82 6.70 -10.11
CA LEU A 75 -7.88 6.68 -11.23
C LEU A 75 -8.42 7.44 -12.45
N ASN A 76 -7.67 8.45 -12.89
CA ASN A 76 -7.92 9.06 -14.19
C ASN A 76 -7.57 8.08 -15.33
N PRO A 77 -8.17 8.21 -16.53
CA PRO A 77 -7.88 7.34 -17.66
C PRO A 77 -6.39 7.23 -18.01
N ASN A 78 -5.63 8.32 -17.81
CA ASN A 78 -4.19 8.39 -18.10
C ASN A 78 -3.31 7.72 -17.01
N GLN A 79 -3.89 7.38 -15.86
CA GLN A 79 -3.20 6.72 -14.74
C GLN A 79 -3.51 5.22 -14.70
N LYS A 80 -4.40 4.75 -15.58
CA LYS A 80 -4.63 3.31 -15.76
C LYS A 80 -3.33 2.69 -16.27
N GLN A 81 -2.94 1.56 -15.69
CA GLN A 81 -1.67 0.86 -15.94
C GLN A 81 -0.45 1.39 -15.19
N ASP A 82 -0.62 2.34 -14.26
CA ASP A 82 0.45 2.82 -13.39
C ASP A 82 0.40 2.12 -12.02
N GLY A 83 1.33 1.19 -11.79
CA GLY A 83 1.45 0.41 -10.57
C GLY A 83 1.90 1.26 -9.37
N GLN A 84 2.81 2.22 -9.57
CA GLN A 84 3.27 3.13 -8.52
C GLN A 84 2.13 4.01 -8.01
N ILE A 85 1.34 4.59 -8.92
CA ILE A 85 0.17 5.39 -8.55
C ILE A 85 -0.85 4.53 -7.81
N LEU A 86 -1.13 3.32 -8.31
CA LEU A 86 -2.06 2.40 -7.66
C LEU A 86 -1.59 2.03 -6.25
N TRP A 87 -0.31 1.70 -6.07
CA TRP A 87 0.27 1.40 -4.76
C TRP A 87 0.12 2.57 -3.79
N LYS A 88 0.42 3.80 -4.25
CA LYS A 88 0.27 5.01 -3.44
C LYS A 88 -1.17 5.23 -3.00
N ILE A 89 -2.15 5.09 -3.90
CA ILE A 89 -3.58 5.25 -3.59
C ILE A 89 -4.02 4.25 -2.51
N LEU A 90 -3.61 2.98 -2.63
CA LEU A 90 -3.94 1.95 -1.64
C LEU A 90 -3.27 2.26 -0.30
N LYS A 91 -2.00 2.65 -0.32
CA LYS A 91 -1.28 3.05 0.89
C LYS A 91 -1.96 4.22 1.59
N GLU A 92 -2.36 5.25 0.86
CA GLU A 92 -3.07 6.40 1.41
C GLU A 92 -4.42 5.99 2.02
N LYS A 93 -5.21 5.15 1.35
CA LYS A 93 -6.49 4.66 1.88
C LYS A 93 -6.35 3.98 3.25
N TYR A 94 -5.31 3.15 3.40
CA TYR A 94 -5.17 2.28 4.57
C TYR A 94 -4.27 2.84 5.67
N MET A 95 -3.24 3.61 5.32
CA MET A 95 -2.33 4.25 6.29
C MET A 95 -2.91 5.56 6.84
N SER A 96 -3.75 6.29 6.09
CA SER A 96 -4.46 7.46 6.64
C SER A 96 -5.50 7.06 7.70
N ASN A 97 -5.92 5.80 7.68
CA ASN A 97 -6.87 5.19 8.62
C ASN A 97 -6.19 4.25 9.62
N ASP A 98 -4.88 4.43 9.90
CA ASP A 98 -4.23 3.71 10.99
C ASP A 98 -4.72 4.24 12.35
N ILE A 99 -5.98 3.95 12.65
CA ILE A 99 -6.67 4.25 13.90
C ILE A 99 -5.89 3.66 15.05
N SER A 100 -5.21 2.52 14.86
CA SER A 100 -4.29 1.94 15.85
C SER A 100 -3.14 2.89 16.18
N SER A 101 -2.41 3.39 15.18
CA SER A 101 -1.33 4.36 15.40
C SER A 101 -1.85 5.71 15.91
N GLN A 102 -3.00 6.18 15.42
CA GLN A 102 -3.62 7.42 15.90
C GLN A 102 -4.13 7.29 17.36
N THR A 103 -4.73 6.16 17.71
CA THR A 103 -5.20 5.86 19.08
C THR A 103 -4.02 5.66 20.02
N LEU A 104 -2.96 5.00 19.57
CA LEU A 104 -1.74 4.84 20.35
C LEU A 104 -1.06 6.20 20.56
N ALA A 105 -0.94 7.02 19.53
CA ALA A 105 -0.41 8.37 19.62
C ALA A 105 -1.26 9.25 20.54
N PHE A 106 -2.59 9.20 20.42
CA PHE A 106 -3.51 9.93 21.31
C PHE A 106 -3.41 9.44 22.76
N THR A 107 -3.30 8.13 22.97
CA THR A 107 -3.14 7.53 24.30
C THR A 107 -1.83 7.98 24.93
N ASN A 108 -0.73 7.93 24.18
CA ASN A 108 0.59 8.37 24.63
C ASN A 108 0.57 9.87 24.95
N PHE A 109 0.00 10.69 24.07
CA PHE A 109 -0.16 12.13 24.28
C PHE A 109 -1.01 12.44 25.53
N SER A 110 -2.11 11.71 25.74
CA SER A 110 -2.99 11.89 26.90
C SER A 110 -2.32 11.52 28.22
N GLN A 111 -1.26 10.72 28.19
CA GLN A 111 -0.47 10.34 29.37
C GLN A 111 0.64 11.36 29.69
N VAL A 112 0.99 12.26 28.75
CA VAL A 112 1.95 13.34 29.00
C VAL A 112 1.34 14.33 30.00
N LYS A 113 1.95 14.44 31.18
CA LYS A 113 1.53 15.41 32.19
C LYS A 113 2.43 16.64 32.10
N PHE A 114 1.81 17.78 31.81
CA PHE A 114 2.53 19.06 31.80
C PHE A 114 3.23 19.28 33.14
N SER A 115 4.56 19.40 33.09
CA SER A 115 5.42 19.65 34.25
C SER A 115 6.13 21.00 34.10
N GLN A 116 6.95 21.17 33.07
CA GLN A 116 7.62 22.42 32.70
C GLN A 116 7.77 22.52 31.17
N THR A 117 7.72 23.73 30.62
CA THR A 117 7.76 23.98 29.17
C THR A 117 8.92 23.31 28.42
N PRO A 118 10.17 23.31 28.91
CA PRO A 118 11.28 22.67 28.19
C PRO A 118 11.14 21.14 28.09
N ASN A 119 10.63 20.51 29.16
CA ASN A 119 10.47 19.06 29.23
C ASN A 119 9.24 18.62 28.43
N PHE A 120 8.16 19.40 28.51
CA PHE A 120 6.93 19.12 27.77
C PHE A 120 7.15 19.15 26.26
N VAL A 121 7.99 20.05 25.74
CA VAL A 121 8.33 20.12 24.30
C VAL A 121 9.20 18.94 23.84
N GLN A 122 9.92 18.28 24.74
CA GLN A 122 10.69 17.06 24.42
C GLN A 122 9.86 15.78 24.51
N GLU A 123 8.73 15.80 25.24
CA GLU A 123 7.86 14.65 25.50
C GLU A 123 6.69 14.52 24.49
N ILE A 124 6.53 15.50 23.60
CA ILE A 124 5.54 15.55 22.50
C ILE A 124 6.20 15.51 21.13
#